data_AF-A0A377ZA71-F1
#
_entry.id   AF-A0A377ZA71-F1
#
_cell.length_a   1.000
_cell.length_b   1.000
_cell.length_c   1.000
_cell.angle_alpha   90.00
_cell.angle_beta   90.00
_cell.angle_gamma   90.00
#
_symmetry.space_group_name_H-M   'P 1'
#
loop_
_entity.id
_entity.type
_entity.pdbx_description
1 polymer ?
#
loop_
_entity_poly.entity_id
_entity_poly.type
_entity_poly.pdbx_seq_one_letter_code
_entity_poly.pdbx_strand_id
1 'polypeptide(L)'
;MLPSQSPAIFTVSRLNQTVRLLLEREMGQVWISGEISNFSQPSSGHWYFTLKDDNAQVRCAMFRNSNRRVTFRPQHGQQVLVRANITLYEPRGDYQIIVESMQPAGEGLLQQKYEQLKAQLTAEGLFEQKHKQALPSPAHCVGVITSKTGAALHDILHVLRRRDPGLPVIIYPTSVQGDDAPGRLCAPSRWPTRARSVTY
;
A
#
# COMPACT_ATOMS: atom_id res chain seq x y z
N MET A 1 -40.10 38.08 -24.80
CA MET A 1 -39.94 36.71 -25.32
C MET A 1 -38.61 36.18 -24.82
N LEU A 2 -38.61 35.22 -23.89
CA LEU A 2 -37.40 34.48 -23.53
C LEU A 2 -37.06 33.56 -24.70
N PRO A 3 -35.80 33.51 -25.18
CA PRO A 3 -35.44 32.61 -26.27
C PRO A 3 -35.67 31.17 -25.77
N SER A 4 -36.51 30.43 -26.50
CA SER A 4 -36.66 28.99 -26.32
C SER A 4 -35.32 28.34 -26.62
N GLN A 5 -34.59 27.95 -25.58
CA GLN A 5 -33.43 27.07 -25.75
C GLN A 5 -33.95 25.73 -26.29
N SER A 6 -33.85 25.56 -27.59
CA SER A 6 -34.03 24.26 -28.22
C SER A 6 -32.99 23.31 -27.61
N PRO A 7 -33.36 22.11 -27.17
CA PRO A 7 -32.41 21.18 -26.58
C PRO A 7 -31.28 20.93 -27.60
N ALA A 8 -30.04 21.14 -27.17
CA ALA A 8 -28.89 20.89 -28.02
C ALA A 8 -28.77 19.37 -28.27
N ILE A 9 -29.01 18.94 -29.51
CA ILE A 9 -28.90 17.53 -29.90
C ILE A 9 -27.44 17.23 -30.24
N PHE A 10 -26.85 16.24 -29.57
CA PHE A 10 -25.47 15.79 -29.78
C PHE A 10 -25.46 14.44 -30.49
N THR A 11 -24.52 14.26 -31.43
CA THR A 11 -24.09 12.92 -31.84
C THR A 11 -23.18 12.33 -30.77
N VAL A 12 -23.05 11.00 -30.71
CA VAL A 12 -22.16 10.31 -29.75
C VAL A 12 -20.72 10.80 -29.87
N SER A 13 -20.21 10.95 -31.10
CA SER A 13 -18.86 11.47 -31.35
C SER A 13 -18.70 12.90 -30.84
N ARG A 14 -19.70 13.77 -31.08
CA ARG A 14 -19.68 15.15 -30.59
C ARG A 14 -19.69 15.20 -29.05
N LEU A 15 -20.49 14.35 -28.42
CA LEU A 15 -20.53 14.22 -26.96
C LEU A 15 -19.15 13.83 -26.41
N ASN A 16 -18.56 12.75 -26.91
CA ASN A 16 -17.26 12.26 -26.44
C ASN A 16 -16.15 13.30 -26.65
N GLN A 17 -16.11 13.94 -27.81
CA GLN A 17 -15.15 15.01 -28.09
C GLN A 17 -15.33 16.20 -27.14
N THR A 18 -16.58 16.59 -26.85
CA THR A 18 -16.88 17.71 -25.93
C THR A 18 -16.45 17.38 -24.51
N VAL A 19 -16.74 16.16 -24.03
CA VAL A 19 -16.33 15.71 -22.68
C VAL A 19 -14.81 15.61 -22.58
N ARG A 20 -14.13 15.07 -23.59
CA ARG A 20 -12.66 15.01 -23.61
C ARG A 20 -12.05 16.41 -23.47
N LEU A 21 -12.53 17.38 -24.27
CA LEU A 21 -12.03 18.75 -24.24
C LEU A 21 -12.28 19.43 -22.88
N LEU A 22 -13.43 19.19 -22.27
CA LEU A 22 -13.73 19.68 -20.91
C LEU A 22 -12.76 19.10 -19.89
N LEU A 23 -12.56 17.79 -19.89
CA LEU A 23 -11.63 17.13 -18.96
C LEU A 23 -10.20 17.63 -19.13
N GLU A 24 -9.71 17.70 -20.37
CA GLU A 24 -8.35 18.16 -20.67
C GLU A 24 -8.14 19.63 -20.27
N ARG A 25 -9.16 20.47 -20.45
CA ARG A 25 -9.10 21.90 -20.10
C ARG A 25 -9.13 22.15 -18.59
N GLU A 26 -10.03 21.49 -17.87
CA GLU A 26 -10.25 21.78 -16.45
C GLU A 26 -9.19 21.15 -15.54
N MET A 27 -8.69 19.97 -15.91
CA MET A 27 -7.79 19.23 -15.02
C MET A 27 -6.31 19.48 -15.31
N GLY A 28 -5.96 19.76 -16.56
CA GLY A 28 -4.56 19.88 -16.98
C GLY A 28 -3.72 18.65 -16.62
N GLN A 29 -2.47 18.90 -16.22
CA GLN A 29 -1.54 17.86 -15.77
C GLN A 29 -1.66 17.63 -14.26
N VAL A 30 -1.78 16.38 -13.85
CA VAL A 30 -1.96 15.97 -12.46
C VAL A 30 -0.91 14.97 -12.00
N TRP A 31 -0.74 14.87 -10.68
CA TRP A 31 0.04 13.83 -10.02
C TRP A 31 -0.88 12.87 -9.27
N ILE A 32 -0.72 11.56 -9.49
CA ILE A 32 -1.59 10.53 -8.92
C ILE A 32 -0.72 9.46 -8.28
N SER A 33 -0.99 9.14 -7.01
CA SER A 33 -0.44 7.98 -6.33
C SER A 33 -1.44 6.83 -6.41
N GLY A 34 -1.00 5.64 -6.76
CA GLY A 34 -1.87 4.47 -6.83
C GLY A 34 -1.10 3.15 -6.93
N GLU A 35 -1.82 2.07 -6.65
CA GLU A 35 -1.32 0.72 -6.86
C GLU A 35 -1.56 0.30 -8.31
N ILE A 36 -0.53 -0.25 -8.97
CA ILE A 36 -0.66 -0.81 -10.31
C ILE A 36 -1.39 -2.16 -10.26
N SER A 37 -2.42 -2.29 -11.10
CA SER A 37 -3.08 -3.56 -11.40
C SER A 37 -3.25 -3.74 -12.92
N ASN A 38 -3.55 -4.96 -13.37
CA ASN A 38 -3.85 -5.27 -14.76
C ASN A 38 -2.80 -4.74 -15.78
N PHE A 39 -1.52 -4.81 -15.44
CA PHE A 39 -0.45 -4.32 -16.32
C PHE A 39 -0.27 -5.21 -17.57
N SER A 40 -0.22 -4.58 -18.74
CA SER A 40 -0.03 -5.21 -20.04
C SER A 40 0.90 -4.39 -20.94
N GLN A 41 1.74 -5.09 -21.69
CA GLN A 41 2.63 -4.52 -22.71
C GLN A 41 2.48 -5.30 -24.02
N PRO A 42 1.58 -4.86 -24.92
CA PRO A 42 1.44 -5.43 -26.25
C PRO A 42 2.67 -5.18 -27.14
N SER A 43 2.66 -5.77 -28.35
CA SER A 43 3.74 -5.63 -29.35
C SER A 43 4.02 -4.19 -29.80
N SER A 44 3.05 -3.27 -29.67
CA SER A 44 3.25 -1.82 -29.91
C SER A 44 4.26 -1.19 -28.95
N GLY A 45 4.51 -1.84 -27.81
CA GLY A 45 5.41 -1.37 -26.76
C GLY A 45 4.82 -0.26 -25.89
N HIS A 46 3.53 0.07 -26.04
CA HIS A 46 2.79 0.89 -25.09
C HIS A 46 2.47 0.07 -23.83
N TRP A 47 2.38 0.75 -22.69
CA TRP A 47 1.90 0.12 -21.45
C TRP A 47 0.46 0.51 -21.20
N TYR A 48 -0.34 -0.48 -20.82
CA TYR A 48 -1.70 -0.30 -20.35
C TYR A 48 -1.80 -0.92 -18.96
N PHE A 49 -2.41 -0.21 -18.02
CA PHE A 49 -2.60 -0.69 -16.66
C PHE A 49 -3.75 0.06 -16.01
N THR A 50 -4.09 -0.34 -14.79
CA THR A 50 -5.06 0.38 -13.95
C THR A 50 -4.33 0.87 -12.70
N LEU A 51 -4.53 2.14 -12.34
CA LEU A 51 -4.19 2.63 -11.00
C LEU A 51 -5.42 2.53 -10.12
N LYS A 52 -5.25 1.99 -8.92
CA LYS A 52 -6.31 1.86 -7.93
C LYS A 52 -5.87 2.33 -6.55
N ASP A 53 -6.85 2.72 -5.76
CA ASP A 53 -6.77 2.82 -4.30
C ASP A 53 -7.84 1.91 -3.68
N ASP A 54 -8.16 2.11 -2.39
CA ASP A 54 -9.12 1.27 -1.68
C ASP A 54 -10.58 1.47 -2.15
N ASN A 55 -10.89 2.58 -2.83
CA ASN A 55 -12.26 2.99 -3.16
C ASN A 55 -12.52 3.12 -4.67
N ALA A 56 -11.48 3.38 -5.46
CA ALA A 56 -11.61 3.75 -6.86
C ALA A 56 -10.46 3.21 -7.72
N GLN A 57 -10.71 3.22 -9.03
CA GLN A 57 -9.71 2.85 -10.03
C GLN A 57 -9.85 3.67 -11.32
N VAL A 58 -8.75 3.82 -12.04
CA VAL A 58 -8.70 4.53 -13.33
C VAL A 58 -7.81 3.80 -14.33
N ARG A 59 -8.25 3.73 -15.58
CA ARG A 59 -7.45 3.14 -16.67
C ARG A 59 -6.33 4.08 -17.09
N CYS A 60 -5.16 3.50 -17.35
CA CYS A 60 -3.95 4.23 -17.67
C CYS A 60 -3.35 3.70 -18.97
N ALA A 61 -2.90 4.62 -19.81
CA ALA A 61 -2.04 4.32 -20.96
C ALA A 61 -0.74 5.10 -20.84
N MET A 62 0.38 4.46 -21.14
CA MET A 62 1.71 5.10 -21.20
C MET A 62 2.35 4.76 -22.54
N PHE A 63 2.55 5.77 -23.38
CA PHE A 63 3.13 5.56 -24.70
C PHE A 63 4.61 5.14 -24.61
N ARG A 64 5.07 4.45 -25.65
CA ARG A 64 6.42 3.86 -25.73
C ARG A 64 7.54 4.88 -25.53
N ASN A 65 7.35 6.11 -26.00
CA ASN A 65 8.36 7.16 -25.82
C ASN A 65 8.44 7.62 -24.37
N SER A 66 7.34 7.54 -23.62
CA SER A 66 7.29 7.90 -22.21
C SER A 66 7.83 6.78 -21.33
N ASN A 67 7.43 5.53 -21.57
CA ASN A 67 7.84 4.42 -20.72
C ASN A 67 9.34 4.12 -20.79
N ARG A 68 10.03 4.47 -21.88
CA ARG A 68 11.50 4.36 -21.99
C ARG A 68 12.27 5.17 -20.95
N ARG A 69 11.65 6.19 -20.33
CA ARG A 69 12.25 6.99 -19.26
C ARG A 69 12.06 6.39 -17.88
N VAL A 70 11.22 5.36 -17.75
CA VAL A 70 10.98 4.68 -16.49
C VAL A 70 12.13 3.70 -16.24
N THR A 71 12.85 3.91 -15.15
CA THR A 71 14.08 3.16 -14.82
C THR A 71 13.83 1.84 -14.11
N PHE A 72 12.57 1.49 -13.89
CA PHE A 72 12.16 0.24 -13.25
C PHE A 72 11.08 -0.45 -14.09
N ARG A 73 10.91 -1.75 -13.88
CA ARG A 73 9.84 -2.52 -14.51
C ARG A 73 8.60 -2.48 -13.61
N PRO A 74 7.46 -1.93 -14.05
CA PRO A 74 6.25 -1.91 -13.25
C PRO A 74 5.74 -3.32 -12.94
N GLN A 75 5.27 -3.53 -11.72
CA GLN A 75 4.72 -4.81 -11.26
C GLN A 75 3.30 -4.64 -10.72
N HIS A 76 2.51 -5.72 -10.79
CA HIS A 76 1.21 -5.76 -10.11
C HIS A 76 1.40 -5.60 -8.60
N GLY A 77 0.55 -4.81 -7.94
CA GLY A 77 0.67 -4.50 -6.52
C GLY A 77 1.69 -3.40 -6.21
N GLN A 78 2.40 -2.88 -7.22
CA GLN A 78 3.41 -1.86 -6.98
C GLN A 78 2.78 -0.49 -6.82
N GLN A 79 3.11 0.19 -5.73
CA GLN A 79 2.74 1.57 -5.52
C GLN A 79 3.63 2.52 -6.33
N VAL A 80 3.01 3.39 -7.12
CA VAL A 80 3.70 4.36 -7.96
C VAL A 80 3.11 5.74 -7.79
N LEU A 81 3.94 6.75 -8.04
CA LEU A 81 3.53 8.12 -8.27
C LEU A 81 3.69 8.41 -9.77
N VAL A 82 2.60 8.80 -10.42
CA VAL A 82 2.59 9.13 -11.86
C VAL A 82 2.26 10.59 -12.07
N ARG A 83 2.85 11.16 -13.12
CA ARG A 83 2.41 12.43 -13.70
C ARG A 83 1.66 12.14 -14.98
N ALA A 84 0.44 12.64 -15.10
CA ALA A 84 -0.47 12.24 -16.17
C ALA A 84 -1.40 13.38 -16.59
N ASN A 85 -1.94 13.27 -17.81
CA ASN A 85 -3.04 14.11 -18.29
C ASN A 85 -4.33 13.30 -18.28
N ILE A 86 -5.41 13.92 -17.85
CA ILE A 86 -6.75 13.31 -17.84
C ILE A 86 -7.38 13.48 -19.22
N THR A 87 -7.97 12.40 -19.74
CA THR A 87 -8.60 12.41 -21.06
C THR A 87 -9.74 11.40 -21.14
N LEU A 88 -10.34 11.29 -22.31
CA LEU A 88 -11.37 10.31 -22.63
C LEU A 88 -11.03 9.64 -23.97
N TYR A 89 -11.09 8.31 -24.00
CA TYR A 89 -10.88 7.55 -25.23
C TYR A 89 -12.12 7.65 -26.11
N GLU A 90 -12.14 8.63 -27.02
CA GLU A 90 -13.30 9.00 -27.81
C GLU A 90 -14.01 7.83 -28.52
N PRO A 91 -13.32 6.84 -29.11
CA PRO A 91 -13.99 5.73 -29.78
C PRO A 91 -14.87 4.87 -28.86
N ARG A 92 -14.57 4.80 -27.56
CA ARG A 92 -15.34 4.00 -26.58
C ARG A 92 -16.03 4.82 -25.51
N GLY A 93 -15.72 6.11 -25.39
CA GLY A 93 -16.23 6.94 -24.30
C GLY A 93 -15.59 6.63 -22.94
N ASP A 94 -14.47 5.92 -22.92
CA ASP A 94 -13.84 5.48 -21.67
C ASP A 94 -13.01 6.61 -21.05
N TYR A 95 -13.28 6.95 -19.79
CA TYR A 95 -12.42 7.82 -18.99
C TYR A 95 -11.07 7.14 -18.72
N GLN A 96 -9.97 7.87 -18.94
CA GLN A 96 -8.62 7.36 -18.73
C GLN A 96 -7.61 8.47 -18.45
N ILE A 97 -6.41 8.09 -18.05
CA ILE A 97 -5.27 9.00 -17.94
C ILE A 97 -4.12 8.56 -18.85
N ILE A 98 -3.44 9.54 -19.44
CA ILE A 98 -2.22 9.34 -20.23
C ILE A 98 -1.02 9.66 -19.35
N VAL A 99 -0.26 8.64 -18.98
CA VAL A 99 0.88 8.75 -18.10
C VAL A 99 2.13 9.20 -18.87
N GLU A 100 2.78 10.26 -18.38
CA GLU A 100 3.97 10.84 -19.00
C GLU A 100 5.27 10.48 -18.28
N SER A 101 5.20 10.33 -16.95
CA SER A 101 6.27 9.86 -16.10
C SER A 101 5.73 9.02 -14.96
N MET A 102 6.55 8.08 -14.51
CA MET A 102 6.23 7.16 -13.43
C MET A 102 7.49 6.97 -12.58
N GLN A 103 7.32 7.07 -11.27
CA GLN A 103 8.35 6.73 -10.30
C GLN A 103 7.76 5.81 -9.23
N PRO A 104 8.55 4.95 -8.58
CA PRO A 104 8.10 4.28 -7.37
C PRO A 104 7.62 5.32 -6.37
N ALA A 105 6.49 5.10 -5.69
CA ALA A 105 6.02 6.04 -4.69
C ALA A 105 6.97 6.14 -3.47
N GLY A 106 7.97 5.26 -3.38
CA GLY A 106 9.01 5.24 -2.35
C GLY A 106 8.49 4.81 -0.98
N GLU A 107 9.41 4.77 0.00
CA GLU A 107 9.10 4.59 1.43
C GLU A 107 8.14 5.65 1.96
N GLY A 108 8.05 6.82 1.32
CA GLY A 108 7.23 7.95 1.76
C GLY A 108 5.73 7.65 1.84
N LEU A 109 5.16 6.90 0.89
CA LEU A 109 3.75 6.52 1.00
C LEU A 109 3.53 5.43 2.07
N LEU A 110 4.46 4.49 2.19
CA LEU A 110 4.40 3.48 3.26
C LEU A 110 4.51 4.16 4.63
N GLN A 111 5.41 5.13 4.76
CA GLN A 111 5.54 5.97 5.95
C GLN A 111 4.28 6.78 6.20
N GLN A 112 3.66 7.36 5.17
CA GLN A 112 2.40 8.09 5.31
C GLN A 112 1.26 7.17 5.78
N LYS A 113 1.12 5.98 5.19
CA LYS A 113 0.15 4.96 5.63
C LYS A 113 0.43 4.52 7.07
N TYR A 114 1.70 4.32 7.43
CA TYR A 114 2.13 3.99 8.78
C TYR A 114 1.77 5.11 9.79
N GLU A 115 2.06 6.37 9.48
CA GLU A 115 1.72 7.50 10.35
C GLU A 115 0.20 7.70 10.46
N GLN A 116 -0.56 7.51 9.38
CA GLN A 116 -2.03 7.54 9.42
C GLN A 116 -2.59 6.43 10.31
N LEU A 117 -2.13 5.18 10.14
CA LEU A 117 -2.56 4.07 10.97
C LEU A 117 -2.16 4.28 12.43
N LYS A 118 -0.94 4.74 12.69
CA LYS A 118 -0.46 5.06 14.03
C LYS A 118 -1.30 6.16 14.67
N ALA A 119 -1.64 7.22 13.94
CA ALA A 119 -2.51 8.29 14.42
C ALA A 119 -3.92 7.77 14.75
N GLN A 120 -4.49 6.93 13.89
CA GLN A 120 -5.77 6.28 14.13
C GLN A 120 -5.74 5.41 15.41
N LEU A 121 -4.80 4.47 15.50
CA LEU A 121 -4.67 3.60 16.68
C LEU A 121 -4.35 4.38 17.97
N THR A 122 -3.66 5.53 17.85
CA THR A 122 -3.45 6.45 18.97
C THR A 122 -4.74 7.13 19.39
N ALA A 123 -5.56 7.58 18.44
CA ALA A 123 -6.87 8.17 18.71
C ALA A 123 -7.86 7.16 19.32
N GLU A 124 -7.76 5.89 18.95
CA GLU A 124 -8.47 4.77 19.59
C GLU A 124 -7.96 4.47 21.02
N GLY A 125 -6.90 5.13 21.46
CA GLY A 125 -6.35 5.01 22.82
C GLY A 125 -5.51 3.76 23.04
N LEU A 126 -5.23 2.97 21.99
CA LEU A 126 -4.55 1.66 22.11
C LEU A 126 -3.11 1.76 22.64
N PHE A 127 -2.49 2.94 22.55
CA PHE A 127 -1.15 3.20 23.08
C PHE A 127 -1.15 3.89 24.45
N GLU A 128 -2.31 4.18 25.04
CA GLU A 128 -2.39 4.87 26.32
C GLU A 128 -1.68 4.09 27.44
N GLN A 129 -1.01 4.82 28.32
CA GLN A 129 -0.25 4.23 29.42
C GLN A 129 -1.13 3.38 30.36
N LYS A 130 -2.43 3.69 30.47
CA LYS A 130 -3.40 2.93 31.27
C LYS A 130 -3.54 1.46 30.85
N HIS A 131 -3.23 1.15 29.59
CA HIS A 131 -3.26 -0.21 29.06
C HIS A 131 -1.92 -0.94 29.22
N LYS A 132 -0.84 -0.22 29.53
CA LYS A 132 0.49 -0.83 29.71
C LYS A 132 0.61 -1.41 31.10
N GLN A 133 1.10 -2.64 31.17
CA GLN A 133 1.44 -3.30 32.43
C GLN A 133 2.85 -2.91 32.86
N ALA A 134 3.06 -2.78 34.17
CA ALA A 134 4.39 -2.56 34.72
C ALA A 134 5.28 -3.77 34.40
N LEU A 135 6.53 -3.50 34.00
CA LEU A 135 7.49 -4.56 33.76
C LEU A 135 7.90 -5.20 35.10
N PRO A 136 7.94 -6.55 35.19
CA PRO A 136 8.41 -7.22 36.39
C PRO A 136 9.89 -6.91 36.65
N SER A 137 10.24 -6.64 37.91
CA SER A 137 11.62 -6.42 38.35
C SER A 137 11.89 -7.21 39.65
N PRO A 138 12.86 -8.14 39.66
CA PRO A 138 13.66 -8.58 38.51
C PRO A 138 12.83 -9.40 37.51
N ALA A 139 13.19 -9.35 36.23
CA ALA A 139 12.60 -10.23 35.23
C ALA A 139 13.15 -11.66 35.43
N HIS A 140 12.27 -12.64 35.56
CA HIS A 140 12.66 -14.05 35.77
C HIS A 140 12.59 -14.91 34.51
N CYS A 141 11.98 -14.40 33.44
CA CYS A 141 11.81 -15.10 32.18
C CYS A 141 11.40 -14.11 31.09
N VAL A 142 11.79 -14.35 29.84
CA VAL A 142 11.37 -13.59 28.66
C VAL A 142 10.65 -14.49 27.67
N GLY A 143 9.43 -14.12 27.29
CA GLY A 143 8.72 -14.73 26.17
C GLY A 143 9.00 -13.97 24.88
N VAL A 144 9.45 -14.66 23.83
CA VAL A 144 9.72 -14.09 22.51
C VAL A 144 8.74 -14.68 21.50
N ILE A 145 7.81 -13.86 21.03
CA ILE A 145 6.84 -14.23 20.00
C ILE A 145 7.38 -13.76 18.66
N THR A 146 7.84 -14.68 17.83
CA THR A 146 8.51 -14.36 16.55
C THR A 146 8.44 -15.53 15.57
N SER A 147 8.87 -15.34 14.33
CA SER A 147 9.00 -16.44 13.37
C SER A 147 10.18 -17.37 13.72
N LYS A 148 10.07 -18.67 13.42
CA LYS A 148 11.10 -19.67 13.76
C LYS A 148 12.47 -19.42 13.11
N THR A 149 12.51 -18.70 11.99
CA THR A 149 13.68 -18.60 11.10
C THR A 149 14.13 -17.15 10.89
N GLY A 150 13.57 -16.19 11.63
CA GLY A 150 13.87 -14.77 11.43
C GLY A 150 15.17 -14.32 12.08
N ALA A 151 15.92 -13.44 11.40
CA ALA A 151 17.13 -12.80 11.94
C ALA A 151 16.88 -12.11 13.30
N ALA A 152 15.69 -11.54 13.50
CA ALA A 152 15.28 -10.90 14.75
C ALA A 152 15.37 -11.84 15.97
N LEU A 153 15.11 -13.15 15.81
CA LEU A 153 15.27 -14.10 16.91
C LEU A 153 16.74 -14.21 17.33
N HIS A 154 17.64 -14.31 16.36
CA HIS A 154 19.08 -14.40 16.62
C HIS A 154 19.59 -13.14 17.33
N ASP A 155 19.14 -11.96 16.90
CA ASP A 155 19.53 -10.69 17.53
C ASP A 155 19.08 -10.60 18.99
N ILE A 156 17.82 -10.96 19.28
CA ILE A 156 17.29 -10.98 20.65
C ILE A 156 18.10 -11.93 21.52
N LEU A 157 18.35 -13.16 21.04
CA LEU A 157 19.11 -14.17 21.78
C LEU A 157 20.57 -13.73 22.01
N HIS A 158 21.21 -13.11 21.02
CA HIS A 158 22.57 -12.60 21.15
C HIS A 158 22.66 -11.45 22.17
N VAL A 159 21.70 -10.52 22.15
CA VAL A 159 21.63 -9.42 23.12
C VAL A 159 21.37 -9.94 24.53
N LEU A 160 20.44 -10.89 24.69
CA LEU A 160 20.12 -11.47 25.99
C LEU A 160 21.29 -12.27 26.56
N ARG A 161 21.97 -13.10 25.76
CA ARG A 161 23.20 -13.80 26.20
C ARG A 161 24.28 -12.85 26.71
N ARG A 162 24.42 -11.66 26.09
CA ARG A 162 25.42 -10.67 26.51
C ARG A 162 25.01 -9.91 27.78
N ARG A 163 23.73 -9.62 27.97
CA ARG A 163 23.22 -8.78 29.07
C ARG A 163 22.85 -9.57 30.32
N ASP A 164 22.22 -10.73 30.14
CA ASP A 164 21.76 -11.60 31.22
C ASP A 164 21.68 -13.07 30.73
N PRO A 165 22.82 -13.78 30.67
CA PRO A 165 22.86 -15.15 30.15
C PRO A 165 22.09 -16.18 30.99
N GLY A 166 21.76 -15.84 32.24
CA GLY A 166 21.00 -16.71 33.14
C GLY A 166 19.48 -16.62 32.94
N LEU A 167 19.00 -15.63 32.18
CA LEU A 167 17.57 -15.37 31.99
C LEU A 167 16.93 -16.40 31.05
N PRO A 168 15.96 -17.20 31.52
CA PRO A 168 15.24 -18.14 30.66
C PRO A 168 14.49 -17.43 29.53
N VAL A 169 14.60 -17.95 28.31
CA VAL A 169 13.90 -17.43 27.13
C VAL A 169 12.99 -18.51 26.54
N ILE A 170 11.71 -18.17 26.37
CA ILE A 170 10.69 -19.04 25.77
C ILE A 170 10.35 -18.49 24.39
N ILE A 171 10.55 -19.29 23.32
CA ILE A 171 10.11 -18.89 21.99
C ILE A 171 8.69 -19.40 21.73
N TYR A 172 7.83 -18.47 21.32
CA TYR A 172 6.50 -18.75 20.78
C TYR A 172 6.52 -18.53 19.27
N PRO A 173 6.78 -19.58 18.48
CA PRO A 173 6.91 -19.44 17.05
C PRO A 173 5.56 -19.14 16.39
N THR A 174 5.44 -17.97 15.77
CA THR A 174 4.22 -17.54 15.08
C THR A 174 4.50 -16.76 13.81
N SER A 175 3.52 -16.69 12.92
CA SER A 175 3.55 -15.79 11.77
C SER A 175 3.35 -14.37 12.28
N VAL A 176 4.33 -13.50 12.05
CA VAL A 176 4.32 -12.09 12.48
C VAL A 176 3.97 -11.12 11.34
N GLN A 177 3.77 -11.65 10.13
CA GLN A 177 3.47 -10.91 8.90
C GLN A 177 2.50 -11.72 8.03
N GLY A 178 1.77 -11.03 7.15
CA GLY A 178 0.72 -11.60 6.31
C GLY A 178 -0.67 -11.58 6.96
N ASP A 179 -1.70 -11.83 6.17
CA ASP A 179 -3.11 -11.65 6.57
C ASP A 179 -3.54 -12.54 7.75
N ASP A 180 -2.89 -13.70 7.92
CA ASP A 180 -3.14 -14.62 9.03
C ASP A 180 -2.44 -14.20 10.35
N ALA A 181 -1.53 -13.23 10.32
CA ALA A 181 -0.72 -12.87 11.49
C ALA A 181 -1.52 -12.30 12.67
N PRO A 182 -2.48 -11.37 12.49
CA PRO A 182 -3.24 -10.81 13.61
C PRO A 182 -3.97 -11.88 14.42
N GLY A 183 -4.65 -12.81 13.75
CA GLY A 183 -5.36 -13.91 14.42
C GLY A 183 -4.44 -14.83 15.22
N ARG A 184 -3.19 -15.02 14.76
CA ARG A 184 -2.19 -15.84 15.48
C ARG A 184 -1.52 -15.09 16.63
N LEU A 185 -1.35 -13.77 16.52
CA LEU A 185 -0.77 -12.92 17.56
C LEU A 185 -1.77 -12.66 18.71
N CYS A 186 -3.04 -12.47 18.38
CA CYS A 186 -4.11 -12.16 19.35
C CYS A 186 -4.72 -13.40 20.02
N ALA A 187 -4.16 -14.60 19.83
CA ALA A 187 -4.64 -15.84 20.43
C ALA A 187 -3.73 -16.32 21.59
N PRO A 188 -3.69 -15.63 22.74
CA PRO A 188 -2.81 -15.96 23.86
C PRO A 188 -3.12 -17.32 24.50
N SER A 189 -4.35 -17.85 24.32
CA SER A 189 -4.74 -19.19 24.77
C SER A 189 -3.94 -20.32 24.12
N ARG A 190 -3.20 -20.03 23.04
CA ARG A 190 -2.33 -20.98 22.35
C ARG A 190 -0.86 -20.88 22.79
N TRP A 191 -0.51 -19.95 23.67
CA TRP A 191 0.86 -19.83 24.19
C TRP A 191 1.01 -20.75 25.39
N PRO A 192 1.73 -21.88 25.28
CA PRO A 192 1.86 -22.83 26.37
C PRO A 192 2.49 -22.16 27.59
N THR A 193 1.82 -22.24 28.74
CA THR A 193 2.30 -21.73 30.04
C THR A 193 3.48 -22.51 30.62
N ARG A 194 3.86 -23.63 29.98
CA ARG A 194 5.07 -24.40 30.31
C ARG A 194 5.99 -24.47 29.09
N ALA A 195 7.15 -23.84 29.24
CA ALA A 195 8.17 -23.77 28.21
C ALA A 195 8.77 -25.15 27.92
N ARG A 196 9.06 -25.43 26.65
CA ARG A 196 10.35 -26.05 26.33
C ARG A 196 11.39 -24.95 26.51
N SER A 197 11.97 -24.86 27.70
CA SER A 197 13.13 -24.02 27.95
C SER A 197 14.21 -24.44 26.97
N VAL A 198 14.49 -23.58 25.99
CA VAL A 198 15.71 -23.73 25.21
C VAL A 198 16.76 -22.99 26.01
N THR A 199 17.62 -23.75 26.69
CA THR A 199 18.87 -23.20 27.21
C THR A 199 19.77 -22.98 26.00
N TYR A 200 20.14 -21.72 25.75
CA TYR A 200 20.88 -21.28 24.57
C TYR A 200 22.38 -21.22 24.82
#